data_AF-A0A7V1UL20-F1
#
_entry.id   AF-A0A7V1UL20-F1
#
_cell.length_a   1.000
_cell.length_b   1.000
_cell.length_c   1.000
_cell.angle_alpha   90.00
_cell.angle_beta   90.00
_cell.angle_gamma   90.00
#
_symmetry.space_group_name_H-M   'P 1'
#
loop_
_entity.id
_entity.type
_entity.pdbx_description
1 polymer ?
#
loop_
_entity_poly.entity_id
_entity_poly.type
_entity_poly.pdbx_seq_one_letter_code
_entity_poly.pdbx_strand_id
1 'polypeptide(L)'
;MNVGVEPTYQNLRHMLLSEAGFAVTSVETAKAAAEAMKRKTFDVLVVGAWVSKEERNRAVRLVKEKNPGAVVVFYYDQNIDGTEAADAILNFRGDHADLVRTIQHLLAKIDQKDGGGPKAKANKLAAVIGWVGASVAELVAELPVWTLAAA
;
A
#
# COMPACT_ATOMS: atom_id res chain seq x y z
N MET A 1 9.71 19.92 -14.56
CA MET A 1 9.09 18.90 -15.42
C MET A 1 9.58 17.55 -14.93
N ASN A 2 8.83 16.91 -14.01
CA ASN A 2 9.25 15.65 -13.41
C ASN A 2 8.37 14.53 -13.97
N VAL A 3 9.06 13.56 -14.56
CA VAL A 3 8.55 12.44 -15.33
C VAL A 3 7.86 11.47 -14.39
N GLY A 4 6.69 11.01 -14.82
CA GLY A 4 5.92 9.97 -14.14
C GLY A 4 6.80 8.75 -13.89
N VAL A 5 6.54 8.09 -12.77
CA VAL A 5 7.12 6.79 -12.42
C VAL A 5 7.14 5.93 -13.69
N GLU A 6 8.34 5.54 -14.14
CA GLU A 6 8.49 4.74 -15.35
C GLU A 6 7.59 3.50 -15.21
N PRO A 7 6.66 3.21 -16.15
CA PRO A 7 5.76 2.07 -16.09
C PRO A 7 6.48 0.75 -15.78
N THR A 8 7.77 0.69 -16.17
CA THR A 8 8.77 -0.33 -15.86
C THR A 8 8.86 -0.67 -14.38
N TYR A 9 8.87 0.31 -13.46
CA TYR A 9 9.03 0.06 -12.02
C TYR A 9 7.78 -0.56 -11.39
N GLN A 10 6.58 -0.15 -11.82
CA GLN A 10 5.34 -0.72 -11.32
C GLN A 10 5.16 -2.17 -11.79
N ASN A 11 5.45 -2.42 -13.07
CA ASN A 11 5.40 -3.76 -13.65
C ASN A 11 6.44 -4.69 -13.01
N LEU A 12 7.66 -4.21 -12.79
CA LEU A 12 8.71 -4.99 -12.13
C LEU A 12 8.34 -5.37 -10.70
N ARG A 13 7.80 -4.42 -9.90
CA ARG A 13 7.33 -4.74 -8.54
C ARG A 13 6.20 -5.76 -8.54
N HIS A 14 5.22 -5.60 -9.44
CA HIS A 14 4.10 -6.53 -9.55
C HIS A 14 4.62 -7.93 -9.88
N MET A 15 5.48 -8.04 -10.90
CA MET A 15 6.12 -9.29 -11.32
C MET A 15 6.84 -9.95 -10.15
N LEU A 16 7.74 -9.25 -9.47
CA LEU A 16 8.54 -9.81 -8.37
C LEU A 16 7.68 -10.26 -7.18
N LEU A 17 6.64 -9.51 -6.84
CA LEU A 17 5.70 -9.90 -5.79
C LEU A 17 4.88 -11.14 -6.21
N SER A 18 4.42 -11.18 -7.46
CA SER A 18 3.69 -12.34 -7.99
C SER A 18 4.57 -13.60 -8.05
N GLU A 19 5.81 -13.49 -8.50
CA GLU A 19 6.80 -14.59 -8.49
C GLU A 19 7.10 -15.09 -7.07
N ALA A 20 7.08 -14.18 -6.09
CA ALA A 20 7.20 -14.53 -4.68
C ALA A 20 5.92 -15.15 -4.06
N GLY A 21 4.87 -15.36 -4.86
CA GLY A 21 3.63 -16.01 -4.46
C GLY A 21 2.56 -15.08 -3.88
N PHE A 22 2.71 -13.76 -4.02
CA PHE A 22 1.70 -12.81 -3.60
C PHE A 22 0.65 -12.60 -4.70
N ALA A 23 -0.63 -12.61 -4.33
CA ALA A 23 -1.67 -12.12 -5.22
C ALA A 23 -1.75 -10.59 -5.11
N VAL A 24 -1.28 -9.92 -6.16
CA VAL A 24 -1.09 -8.47 -6.19
C VAL A 24 -2.32 -7.77 -6.73
N THR A 25 -2.80 -6.76 -6.02
CA THR A 25 -3.78 -5.79 -6.51
C THR A 25 -3.11 -4.42 -6.58
N SER A 26 -2.90 -3.90 -7.79
CA SER A 26 -2.36 -2.56 -8.00
C SER A 26 -3.48 -1.55 -8.22
N VAL A 27 -3.39 -0.40 -7.57
CA VAL A 27 -4.33 0.72 -7.70
C VAL A 27 -3.57 2.03 -7.73
N GLU A 28 -4.12 3.01 -8.45
CA GLU A 28 -3.43 4.29 -8.69
C GLU A 28 -3.98 5.45 -7.86
N THR A 29 -5.22 5.31 -7.35
CA THR A 29 -5.90 6.37 -6.61
C THR A 29 -6.30 5.91 -5.22
N ALA A 30 -6.39 6.87 -4.28
CA ALA A 30 -6.89 6.60 -2.93
C ALA A 30 -8.34 6.05 -2.94
N LYS A 31 -9.17 6.49 -3.89
CA LYS A 31 -10.54 5.98 -4.09
C LYS A 31 -10.52 4.51 -4.50
N ALA A 32 -9.71 4.14 -5.48
CA ALA A 32 -9.57 2.74 -5.91
C ALA A 32 -8.98 1.86 -4.80
N ALA A 33 -8.02 2.37 -4.04
CA ALA A 33 -7.48 1.67 -2.87
C ALA A 33 -8.56 1.41 -1.81
N ALA A 34 -9.36 2.43 -1.47
CA ALA A 34 -10.45 2.28 -0.52
C ALA A 34 -11.49 1.25 -1.01
N GLU A 35 -11.87 1.28 -2.28
CA GLU A 35 -12.80 0.29 -2.86
C GLU A 35 -12.22 -1.13 -2.87
N ALA A 36 -10.93 -1.28 -3.18
CA ALA A 36 -10.26 -2.58 -3.11
C ALA A 36 -10.24 -3.12 -1.67
N MET A 37 -9.90 -2.27 -0.69
CA MET A 37 -9.88 -2.64 0.74
C MET A 37 -11.28 -2.92 1.27
N LYS A 38 -12.34 -2.28 0.75
CA LYS A 38 -13.72 -2.66 1.12
C LYS A 38 -14.04 -4.09 0.71
N ARG A 39 -13.59 -4.53 -0.47
CA ARG A 39 -13.91 -5.83 -1.07
C ARG A 39 -13.00 -6.97 -0.62
N LYS A 40 -11.76 -6.67 -0.25
CA LYS A 40 -10.73 -7.65 0.09
C LYS A 40 -9.97 -7.24 1.34
N THR A 41 -9.53 -8.23 2.10
CA THR A 41 -8.55 -8.03 3.18
C THR A 41 -7.16 -8.23 2.60
N PHE A 42 -6.20 -7.41 3.00
CA PHE A 42 -4.81 -7.52 2.54
C PHE A 42 -3.89 -7.82 3.72
N ASP A 43 -2.90 -8.66 3.47
CA ASP A 43 -1.83 -8.98 4.43
C ASP A 43 -0.68 -7.98 4.32
N VAL A 44 -0.56 -7.33 3.17
CA VAL A 44 0.51 -6.38 2.88
C VAL A 44 -0.07 -5.18 2.14
N LEU A 45 0.34 -3.98 2.57
CA LEU A 45 0.12 -2.72 1.89
C LEU A 45 1.47 -2.10 1.52
N VAL A 46 1.69 -1.89 0.22
CA VAL A 46 2.85 -1.16 -0.31
C VAL A 46 2.38 0.20 -0.82
N VAL A 47 2.96 1.28 -0.33
CA VAL A 47 2.59 2.65 -0.70
C VAL A 47 3.75 3.33 -1.44
N GLY A 48 3.48 3.83 -2.65
CA GLY A 48 4.47 4.48 -3.51
C GLY A 48 4.99 5.82 -2.99
N ALA A 49 6.17 6.22 -3.48
CA ALA A 49 6.88 7.42 -3.03
C ALA A 49 6.16 8.76 -3.29
N TRP A 50 5.25 8.77 -4.25
CA TRP A 50 4.52 9.99 -4.66
C TRP A 50 3.11 10.08 -4.07
N VAL A 51 2.74 9.17 -3.16
CA VAL A 51 1.45 9.25 -2.47
C VAL A 51 1.54 10.27 -1.35
N SER A 52 0.59 11.21 -1.30
CA SER A 52 0.55 12.26 -0.29
C SER A 52 0.44 11.70 1.13
N LYS A 53 0.99 12.39 2.14
CA LYS A 53 0.97 11.94 3.55
C LYS A 53 -0.45 11.61 4.04
N GLU A 54 -1.42 12.45 3.69
CA GLU A 54 -2.83 12.24 4.07
C GLU A 54 -3.39 10.94 3.48
N GLU A 55 -3.16 10.70 2.19
CA GLU A 55 -3.63 9.50 1.51
C GLU A 55 -2.92 8.24 2.01
N ARG A 56 -1.61 8.30 2.26
CA ARG A 56 -0.88 7.18 2.87
C ARG A 56 -1.50 6.82 4.21
N ASN A 57 -1.67 7.81 5.10
CA ASN A 57 -2.22 7.59 6.43
C ASN A 57 -3.64 7.03 6.39
N ARG A 58 -4.46 7.52 5.46
CA ARG A 58 -5.81 6.99 5.22
C ARG A 58 -5.76 5.53 4.75
N ALA A 59 -4.87 5.18 3.82
CA ALA A 59 -4.70 3.81 3.35
C ALA A 59 -4.21 2.86 4.46
N VAL A 60 -3.26 3.30 5.28
CA VAL A 60 -2.82 2.53 6.47
C VAL A 60 -3.99 2.28 7.40
N ARG A 61 -4.74 3.32 7.74
CA ARG A 61 -5.88 3.19 8.65
C ARG A 61 -6.89 2.16 8.10
N LEU A 62 -7.24 2.27 6.82
CA LEU A 62 -8.19 1.36 6.18
C LEU A 62 -7.70 -0.11 6.16
N VAL A 63 -6.42 -0.35 5.89
CA VAL A 63 -5.90 -1.73 5.90
C VAL A 63 -5.81 -2.29 7.32
N LYS A 64 -5.36 -1.49 8.29
CA LYS A 64 -5.20 -1.91 9.69
C LYS A 64 -6.55 -2.10 10.40
N GLU A 65 -7.58 -1.34 10.05
CA GLU A 65 -8.95 -1.54 10.55
C GLU A 65 -9.51 -2.92 10.16
N LYS A 66 -9.17 -3.43 8.98
CA LYS A 66 -9.61 -4.75 8.50
C LYS A 66 -8.68 -5.89 8.90
N ASN A 67 -7.39 -5.61 8.94
CA ASN A 67 -6.36 -6.55 9.36
C ASN A 67 -5.31 -5.81 10.20
N PRO A 68 -5.44 -5.82 11.54
CA PRO A 68 -4.46 -5.19 12.43
C PRO A 68 -3.04 -5.73 12.25
N GLY A 69 -2.89 -6.97 11.77
CA GLY A 69 -1.62 -7.61 11.47
C GLY A 69 -1.07 -7.33 10.06
N ALA A 70 -1.74 -6.52 9.23
CA ALA A 70 -1.26 -6.22 7.88
C ALA A 70 0.10 -5.51 7.92
N VAL A 71 1.06 -5.96 7.12
CA VAL A 71 2.36 -5.31 6.98
C VAL A 71 2.25 -4.07 6.09
N VAL A 72 2.81 -2.94 6.52
CA VAL A 72 2.79 -1.68 5.78
C VAL A 72 4.21 -1.29 5.38
N VAL A 73 4.45 -1.14 4.08
CA VAL A 73 5.74 -0.71 3.53
C VAL A 73 5.57 0.58 2.76
N PHE A 74 6.38 1.59 3.08
CA PHE A 74 6.42 2.86 2.34
C PHE A 74 7.65 2.93 1.45
N TYR A 75 7.44 3.34 0.21
CA TYR A 75 8.52 3.80 -0.64
C TYR A 75 8.78 5.30 -0.45
N TYR A 76 10.04 5.71 -0.60
CA TYR A 76 10.43 7.11 -0.66
C TYR A 76 11.49 7.35 -1.74
N ASP A 77 11.57 8.57 -2.27
CA ASP A 77 12.60 8.96 -3.25
C ASP A 77 13.79 9.66 -2.56
N GLN A 78 13.50 10.72 -1.78
CA GLN A 78 14.54 11.47 -1.06
C GLN A 78 14.24 11.62 0.42
N ASN A 79 13.13 12.30 0.76
CA ASN A 79 12.68 12.48 2.14
C ASN A 79 11.24 11.99 2.29
N ILE A 80 10.92 11.45 3.47
CA ILE A 80 9.58 11.01 3.82
C ILE A 80 9.30 11.34 5.29
N ASP A 81 8.22 12.07 5.52
CA ASP A 81 7.72 12.37 6.87
C ASP A 81 6.49 11.54 7.19
N GLY A 82 6.18 11.38 8.49
CA GLY A 82 4.98 10.67 8.92
C GLY A 82 5.02 9.18 8.61
N THR A 83 6.12 8.53 8.99
CA THR A 83 6.38 7.11 8.69
C THR A 83 6.16 6.18 9.88
N GLU A 84 5.64 6.70 10.99
CA GLU A 84 5.43 5.99 12.25
C GLU A 84 4.45 4.81 12.09
N ALA A 85 3.59 4.91 11.08
CA ALA A 85 2.61 3.91 10.71
C ALA A 85 3.16 2.78 9.81
N ALA A 86 4.39 2.89 9.31
CA ALA A 86 5.00 1.90 8.44
C ALA A 86 5.81 0.88 9.24
N ASP A 87 5.69 -0.39 8.85
CA ASP A 87 6.50 -1.48 9.38
C ASP A 87 7.90 -1.51 8.70
N ALA A 88 8.00 -0.97 7.48
CA ALA A 88 9.27 -0.71 6.81
C ALA A 88 9.21 0.48 5.85
N ILE A 89 10.37 1.08 5.61
CA ILE A 89 10.57 2.21 4.70
C ILE A 89 11.70 1.83 3.74
N LEU A 90 11.44 1.87 2.43
CA LEU A 90 12.39 1.48 1.39
C LEU A 90 12.61 2.62 0.40
N ASN A 91 13.86 2.77 -0.05
CA ASN A 91 14.15 3.73 -1.11
C ASN A 91 13.62 3.16 -2.44
N PHE A 92 12.83 3.93 -3.17
CA PHE A 92 12.28 3.55 -4.47
C PHE A 92 13.37 3.24 -5.51
N ARG A 93 14.52 3.90 -5.42
CA ARG A 93 15.68 3.69 -6.30
C ARG A 93 16.56 2.51 -5.87
N GLY A 94 16.24 1.85 -4.75
CA GLY A 94 16.97 0.68 -4.26
C GLY A 94 16.72 -0.58 -5.08
N ASP A 95 17.30 -1.69 -4.63
CA ASP A 95 17.05 -3.00 -5.23
C ASP A 95 15.59 -3.42 -5.03
N HIS A 96 14.91 -3.80 -6.11
CA HIS A 96 13.51 -4.23 -6.06
C HIS A 96 13.35 -5.58 -5.34
N ALA A 97 14.40 -6.40 -5.31
CA ALA A 97 14.40 -7.65 -4.56
C ALA A 97 14.30 -7.40 -3.05
N ASP A 98 14.76 -6.25 -2.57
CA ASP A 98 14.69 -5.91 -1.15
C ASP A 98 13.24 -5.75 -0.68
N LEU A 99 12.33 -5.27 -1.54
CA LEU A 99 10.90 -5.22 -1.21
C LEU A 99 10.36 -6.60 -0.83
N VAL A 100 10.63 -7.60 -1.68
CA VAL A 100 10.14 -8.97 -1.47
C VAL A 100 10.73 -9.54 -0.19
N ARG A 101 12.05 -9.39 0.00
CA ARG A 101 12.75 -9.87 1.20
C ARG A 101 12.21 -9.23 2.47
N THR A 102 12.02 -7.91 2.46
CA THR A 102 11.47 -7.17 3.60
C THR A 102 10.08 -7.64 3.93
N ILE A 103 9.19 -7.77 2.95
CA ILE A 103 7.81 -8.25 3.17
C ILE A 103 7.81 -9.67 3.74
N GLN A 104 8.58 -10.59 3.16
CA GLN A 104 8.67 -11.97 3.64
C GLN A 104 9.21 -12.05 5.07
N HIS A 105 10.24 -11.25 5.38
CA HIS A 105 10.81 -11.17 6.72
C HIS A 105 9.79 -10.66 7.75
N LEU A 106 9.08 -9.57 7.44
CA LEU A 106 8.08 -8.97 8.33
C LEU A 106 6.92 -9.93 8.58
N LEU A 107 6.41 -10.59 7.53
CA LEU A 107 5.35 -11.58 7.67
C LEU A 107 5.81 -12.78 8.51
N ALA A 108 7.01 -13.29 8.29
CA ALA A 108 7.55 -14.40 9.09
C ALA A 108 7.68 -14.03 10.58
N LYS A 109 8.04 -12.78 10.87
CA LYS A 109 8.14 -12.26 12.24
C LYS A 109 6.77 -12.18 12.93
N ILE A 110 5.73 -11.82 12.19
CA ILE A 110 4.34 -11.79 12.69
C ILE A 110 3.86 -13.21 12.97
N ASP A 111 4.06 -14.14 12.01
CA ASP A 111 3.68 -15.55 12.17
C ASP A 111 4.32 -16.18 13.42
N GLN A 112 5.59 -15.86 13.71
CA GLN A 112 6.30 -16.32 14.92
C GLN A 112 5.78 -15.70 16.22
N LYS A 113 5.32 -14.45 16.18
CA LYS A 113 4.83 -13.73 17.36
C LYS A 113 3.47 -14.25 17.84
N ASP A 114 2.65 -14.74 16.91
CA ASP A 114 1.30 -15.24 17.21
C ASP A 114 1.27 -16.70 17.70
N GLY A 115 2.45 -17.29 18.01
CA GLY A 115 2.56 -18.65 18.58
C GLY A 115 2.12 -19.77 17.63
N GLY A 116 1.84 -19.45 16.36
CA GLY A 116 1.43 -20.40 15.34
C GLY A 116 2.64 -21.06 14.69
N GLY A 117 2.84 -22.36 14.92
CA GLY A 117 3.62 -23.19 14.00
C GLY A 117 3.13 -22.99 12.55
N PRO A 118 3.97 -23.27 11.53
CA PRO A 118 3.82 -22.77 10.16
C PRO A 118 2.42 -23.05 9.62
N LYS A 119 1.53 -22.07 9.73
CA LYS A 119 0.19 -22.14 9.14
C LYS A 119 0.40 -22.09 7.65
N ALA A 120 -0.11 -23.12 7.00
CA ALA A 120 0.02 -23.37 5.57
C ALA A 120 -0.13 -22.09 4.75
N LYS A 121 0.71 -21.99 3.71
CA LYS A 121 0.81 -20.97 2.66
C LYS A 121 -0.56 -20.58 2.07
N ALA A 122 -1.42 -19.92 2.84
CA ALA A 122 -2.63 -19.29 2.33
C ALA A 122 -2.16 -18.17 1.39
N ASN A 123 -2.80 -18.08 0.22
CA ASN A 123 -2.48 -17.09 -0.81
C ASN A 123 -2.42 -15.68 -0.20
N LYS A 124 -1.20 -15.18 0.05
CA LYS A 124 -0.99 -13.90 0.72
C LYS A 124 -1.37 -12.78 -0.24
N LEU A 125 -2.23 -11.87 0.22
CA LEU A 125 -2.76 -10.78 -0.60
C LEU A 125 -1.96 -9.50 -0.37
N ALA A 126 -1.42 -8.93 -1.44
CA ALA A 126 -0.69 -7.67 -1.41
C ALA A 126 -1.46 -6.58 -2.18
N ALA A 127 -1.72 -5.45 -1.52
CA ALA A 127 -2.17 -4.23 -2.15
C ALA A 127 -0.97 -3.33 -2.45
N VAL A 128 -0.86 -2.87 -3.69
CA VAL A 128 0.16 -1.90 -4.12
C VAL A 128 -0.55 -0.64 -4.56
N ILE A 129 -0.30 0.46 -3.86
CA ILE A 129 -0.81 1.78 -4.21
C ILE A 129 0.33 2.57 -4.85
N GLY A 130 0.23 2.82 -6.15
CA GLY A 130 1.23 3.59 -6.91
C GLY A 130 0.57 4.78 -7.58
N TRP A 131 0.88 6.01 -7.17
CA TRP A 131 0.30 7.20 -7.79
C TRP A 131 0.93 7.45 -9.17
N VAL A 132 0.11 7.49 -10.22
CA VAL A 132 0.44 8.11 -11.51
C VAL A 132 -0.49 9.32 -11.63
N GLY A 133 0.10 10.50 -11.77
CA GLY A 133 -0.53 11.78 -11.46
C GLY A 133 -1.97 11.96 -11.94
N ALA A 134 -2.87 12.25 -10.99
CA ALA A 134 -3.97 13.19 -11.18
C ALA A 134 -3.88 14.23 -10.06
N SER A 135 -4.16 15.49 -10.36
CA SER A 135 -4.02 16.61 -9.42
C SER A 135 -5.04 16.50 -8.28
N VAL A 136 -4.68 16.97 -7.07
CA VAL A 136 -5.58 17.17 -5.92
C VAL A 136 -6.83 17.99 -6.30
N ALA A 137 -6.77 18.75 -7.38
CA ALA A 137 -7.89 19.53 -7.92
C ALA A 137 -9.09 18.69 -8.39
N GLU A 138 -8.93 17.42 -8.77
CA GLU A 138 -10.07 16.58 -9.16
C GLU A 138 -10.81 15.96 -7.95
N LEU A 139 -10.26 16.07 -6.74
CA LEU A 139 -10.79 15.43 -5.54
C LEU A 139 -11.85 16.26 -4.78
N VAL A 140 -12.05 17.53 -5.15
CA VAL A 140 -13.00 18.43 -4.46
C VAL A 140 -14.39 18.42 -5.13
N ALA A 141 -14.57 17.78 -6.28
CA ALA A 141 -15.80 17.89 -7.07
C ALA A 141 -16.93 16.88 -6.74
N GLU A 142 -16.73 15.90 -5.85
CA GLU A 142 -17.75 14.88 -5.58
C GLU A 142 -17.96 14.57 -4.08
N LEU A 143 -18.21 15.60 -3.27
CA LEU A 143 -18.99 15.42 -2.04
C LEU A 143 -20.45 15.76 -2.33
N PRO A 144 -21.39 14.84 -2.07
CA PRO A 144 -22.79 15.12 -2.31
C PRO A 144 -23.33 16.11 -1.25
N VAL A 145 -23.99 17.16 -1.75
CA VAL A 145 -24.66 18.20 -0.96
C VAL A 145 -25.91 17.61 -0.30
N TRP A 146 -25.78 17.07 0.92
CA TRP A 146 -26.96 16.76 1.76
C TRP A 146 -26.69 16.95 3.26
N THR A 147 -25.94 18.00 3.60
CA THR A 147 -25.93 18.52 4.98
C THR A 147 -26.31 19.99 4.99
N LEU A 148 -27.59 20.27 4.73
CA LEU A 148 -28.28 21.50 5.13
C LEU A 148 -29.80 21.31 4.97
N ALA A 149 -30.37 20.49 5.85
CA ALA A 149 -31.79 20.52 6.19
C ALA A 149 -31.92 20.01 7.62
N ALA A 150 -31.60 20.87 8.58
CA ALA A 150 -32.12 20.78 9.93
C ALA A 150 -33.04 21.99 10.14
N ALA A 151 -34.22 21.68 10.67
CA ALA A 151 -35.35 22.57 10.94
C ALA A 151 -35.00 23.77 11.82
#